data_AF-A0A7S9C4J7-F1
#
_entry.id   AF-A0A7S9C4J7-F1
#
_cell.length_a   1.000
_cell.length_b   1.000
_cell.length_c   1.000
_cell.angle_alpha   90.00
_cell.angle_beta   90.00
_cell.angle_gamma   90.00
#
_symmetry.space_group_name_H-M   'P 1'
#
loop_
_entity.id
_entity.type
_entity.pdbx_description
1 polymer ?
#
loop_
_entity_poly.entity_id
_entity_poly.type
_entity_poly.pdbx_seq_one_letter_code
_entity_poly.pdbx_strand_id
1 'polypeptide(L)'
;MSLRPTRRLLFALALAAALHAGLWVWLRPEAPRQQPASPPRAMDLGAAAPAVAAAPPLPAATQTPVPPRRTPVQKPPAISTAAPAPAATPVFKPPPTLHWLYRLRQGDEDGAARLQWQRNPDQYQARLERELPGRALPAWSSRGGFDAAGLAPERFAEQRGERERQAINFRREQGLISFSASRAQLALPPGAQDRLSWMLQLAALLEADAALRQPGARLSLPVAGQRGELNEWQFEVLEREDLTLPVGPISAALRLRREALGPYDARIEVWLDPARHYLPVRLRHSLGETQRWELELQQELWSNEP
;
A
#
# COMPACT_ATOMS: atom_id res chain seq x y z
N MET A 1 19.31 -45.24 62.53
CA MET A 1 19.84 -44.03 63.21
C MET A 1 20.49 -43.14 62.19
N SER A 2 20.17 -41.84 62.24
CA SER A 2 20.70 -40.71 61.44
C SER A 2 20.22 -40.54 59.99
N LEU A 3 19.45 -39.47 59.79
CA LEU A 3 18.79 -39.03 58.57
C LEU A 3 19.75 -38.27 57.63
N ARG A 4 19.53 -38.43 56.32
CA ARG A 4 20.19 -37.69 55.23
C ARG A 4 19.68 -36.24 55.12
N PRO A 5 20.53 -35.24 54.82
CA PRO A 5 20.14 -33.84 54.71
C PRO A 5 19.58 -33.52 53.32
N THR A 6 18.31 -33.85 53.09
CA THR A 6 17.46 -33.22 52.06
C THR A 6 16.59 -32.19 52.75
N ARG A 7 16.98 -30.90 52.79
CA ARG A 7 16.03 -29.82 53.15
C ARG A 7 16.46 -28.36 52.96
N ARG A 8 17.51 -28.06 52.18
CA ARG A 8 17.86 -26.65 51.85
C ARG A 8 17.82 -26.26 50.38
N LEU A 9 17.53 -27.17 49.45
CA LEU A 9 17.40 -26.86 48.02
C LEU A 9 15.97 -26.91 47.46
N LEU A 10 14.95 -27.16 48.28
CA LEU A 10 13.55 -27.25 47.82
C LEU A 10 12.62 -26.12 48.32
N PHE A 11 13.17 -25.05 48.90
CA PHE A 11 12.38 -23.86 49.29
C PHE A 11 12.65 -22.59 48.46
N ALA A 12 13.59 -22.62 47.51
CA ALA A 12 13.82 -21.52 46.56
C ALA A 12 13.05 -21.67 45.24
N LEU A 13 12.34 -22.79 45.04
CA LEU A 13 11.65 -23.12 43.78
C LEU A 13 10.11 -23.09 43.89
N ALA A 14 9.57 -22.61 45.01
CA ALA A 14 8.13 -22.56 45.27
C ALA A 14 7.55 -21.13 45.46
N LEU A 15 8.36 -20.08 45.27
CA LEU A 15 7.87 -18.68 45.36
C LEU A 15 8.08 -17.84 44.09
N ALA A 16 8.51 -18.44 42.99
CA ALA A 16 8.60 -17.79 41.66
C ALA A 16 7.50 -18.24 40.68
N ALA A 17 6.63 -19.18 41.09
CA ALA A 17 5.49 -19.65 40.30
C ALA A 17 4.16 -18.93 40.65
N ALA A 18 4.16 -18.03 41.63
CA ALA A 18 2.96 -17.32 42.10
C ALA A 18 2.91 -15.82 41.70
N LEU A 19 3.92 -15.31 40.98
CA LEU A 19 3.90 -13.97 40.36
C LEU A 19 3.87 -14.04 38.82
N HIS A 20 3.64 -15.22 38.25
CA HIS A 20 3.40 -15.43 36.82
C HIS A 20 1.94 -15.75 36.47
N ALA A 21 1.03 -15.71 37.46
CA ALA A 21 -0.40 -15.98 37.29
C ALA A 21 -1.30 -14.72 37.41
N GLY A 22 -0.70 -13.53 37.62
CA GLY A 22 -1.44 -12.28 37.88
C GLY A 22 -1.60 -11.33 36.69
N LEU A 23 -0.91 -11.56 35.55
CA LEU A 23 -0.93 -10.63 34.41
C LEU A 23 -1.47 -11.24 33.09
N TRP A 24 -2.05 -12.44 33.16
CA TRP A 24 -2.66 -13.14 32.00
C TRP A 24 -4.18 -13.32 32.14
N VAL A 25 -4.82 -12.67 33.11
CA VAL A 25 -6.28 -12.71 33.34
C VAL A 25 -7.00 -11.47 32.77
N TRP A 26 -6.28 -10.48 32.25
CA TRP A 26 -6.86 -9.20 31.77
C TRP A 26 -6.79 -8.93 30.25
N LEU A 27 -6.53 -9.96 29.43
CA LEU A 27 -6.52 -9.87 27.96
C LEU A 27 -7.35 -10.97 27.29
N ARG A 28 -8.44 -11.41 27.94
CA ARG A 28 -9.49 -12.15 27.23
C ARG A 28 -10.27 -11.17 26.35
N PRO A 29 -10.31 -11.33 25.02
CA PRO A 29 -11.35 -10.68 24.24
C PRO A 29 -12.69 -11.26 24.67
N GLU A 30 -13.55 -10.41 25.25
CA GLU A 30 -14.95 -10.72 25.49
C GLU A 30 -15.56 -11.15 24.13
N ALA A 31 -16.03 -12.40 24.05
CA ALA A 31 -16.81 -12.83 22.90
C ALA A 31 -18.06 -11.93 22.82
N PRO A 32 -18.43 -11.38 21.66
CA PRO A 32 -19.67 -10.62 21.56
C PRO A 32 -20.82 -11.52 21.97
N ARG A 33 -21.53 -11.17 23.06
CA ARG A 33 -22.81 -11.79 23.39
C ARG A 33 -23.73 -11.59 22.19
N GLN A 34 -24.06 -12.69 21.52
CA GLN A 34 -25.10 -12.71 20.50
C GLN A 34 -26.42 -12.40 21.19
N GLN A 35 -26.92 -11.20 20.97
CA GLN A 35 -28.28 -10.82 21.33
C GLN A 35 -29.22 -11.53 20.35
N PRO A 36 -30.19 -12.33 20.81
CA PRO A 36 -31.13 -12.99 19.91
C PRO A 36 -31.94 -11.92 19.16
N ALA A 37 -31.85 -11.95 17.83
CA ALA A 37 -32.60 -11.10 16.94
C ALA A 37 -34.09 -11.41 17.05
N SER A 38 -34.91 -10.38 17.29
CA SER A 38 -36.36 -10.47 17.16
C SER A 38 -36.74 -10.70 15.69
N PRO A 39 -37.74 -11.55 15.39
CA PRO A 39 -38.13 -11.83 14.01
C PRO A 39 -38.72 -10.57 13.34
N PRO A 40 -38.44 -10.33 12.05
CA PRO A 40 -39.04 -9.22 11.33
C PRO A 40 -40.54 -9.45 11.13
N ARG A 41 -41.32 -8.43 11.51
CA ARG A 41 -42.74 -8.33 11.21
C ARG A 41 -42.92 -8.24 9.70
N ALA A 42 -43.63 -9.21 9.13
CA ALA A 42 -44.08 -9.18 7.74
C ALA A 42 -44.88 -7.89 7.50
N MET A 43 -44.41 -7.06 6.59
CA MET A 43 -45.21 -6.01 5.97
C MET A 43 -45.61 -6.50 4.58
N ASP A 44 -46.92 -6.53 4.43
CA ASP A 44 -47.72 -7.04 3.33
C ASP A 44 -47.43 -6.33 2.00
N LEU A 45 -47.44 -7.11 0.93
CA LEU A 45 -47.31 -6.65 -0.46
C LEU A 45 -48.64 -6.02 -0.89
N GLY A 46 -48.75 -4.70 -0.71
CA GLY A 46 -49.82 -3.90 -1.29
C GLY A 46 -49.53 -3.57 -2.76
N ALA A 47 -50.08 -4.36 -3.66
CA ALA A 47 -50.19 -4.05 -5.08
C ALA A 47 -51.17 -2.89 -5.31
N ALA A 48 -50.75 -1.86 -6.06
CA ALA A 48 -51.65 -0.95 -6.76
C ALA A 48 -50.91 -0.18 -7.88
N ALA A 49 -51.07 -0.65 -9.12
CA ALA A 49 -51.18 0.24 -10.28
C ALA A 49 -52.65 0.66 -10.40
N PRO A 50 -52.99 1.90 -10.80
CA PRO A 50 -53.00 2.31 -12.22
C PRO A 50 -52.57 3.80 -12.34
N ALA A 51 -52.65 4.58 -13.42
CA ALA A 51 -53.32 4.54 -14.71
C ALA A 51 -52.61 5.54 -15.66
N VAL A 52 -52.76 5.31 -16.95
CA VAL A 52 -52.43 6.23 -18.04
C VAL A 52 -53.47 7.37 -18.11
N ALA A 53 -53.02 8.61 -18.26
CA ALA A 53 -53.74 9.75 -18.88
C ALA A 53 -52.82 10.99 -18.80
N ALA A 54 -52.82 12.02 -19.65
CA ALA A 54 -53.29 12.30 -21.00
C ALA A 54 -52.72 13.72 -21.27
N ALA A 55 -52.15 13.97 -22.46
CA ALA A 55 -51.79 15.33 -22.88
C ALA A 55 -53.03 16.13 -23.28
N PRO A 56 -53.01 17.47 -23.13
CA PRO A 56 -53.48 18.35 -24.22
C PRO A 56 -52.63 19.66 -24.31
N PRO A 57 -52.95 20.67 -25.15
CA PRO A 57 -52.21 20.99 -26.36
C PRO A 57 -51.52 22.37 -26.35
N LEU A 58 -50.71 22.65 -27.38
CA LEU A 58 -50.23 23.99 -27.73
C LEU A 58 -51.39 24.90 -28.20
N PRO A 59 -51.24 26.22 -28.00
CA PRO A 59 -51.68 27.23 -28.96
C PRO A 59 -50.49 27.90 -29.66
N ALA A 60 -50.62 28.02 -30.98
CA ALA A 60 -49.77 28.81 -31.86
C ALA A 60 -50.29 30.26 -31.97
N ALA A 61 -49.37 31.23 -32.10
CA ALA A 61 -49.48 32.41 -32.97
C ALA A 61 -48.14 33.17 -32.89
N THR A 62 -47.30 33.07 -33.92
CA THR A 62 -47.15 34.09 -34.99
C THR A 62 -46.69 35.44 -34.46
N GLN A 63 -45.42 35.79 -34.75
CA GLN A 63 -45.03 37.07 -35.35
C GLN A 63 -43.53 37.07 -35.69
N THR A 64 -43.25 37.19 -36.98
CA THR A 64 -41.95 37.59 -37.52
C THR A 64 -41.93 39.12 -37.61
N PRO A 65 -40.84 39.78 -37.20
CA PRO A 65 -40.36 40.93 -37.98
C PRO A 65 -38.85 40.87 -38.26
N VAL A 66 -38.54 40.86 -39.55
CA VAL A 66 -37.50 41.57 -40.34
C VAL A 66 -36.24 42.12 -39.63
N PRO A 67 -35.02 41.95 -40.22
CA PRO A 67 -33.74 41.98 -39.52
C PRO A 67 -33.03 43.34 -39.54
N PRO A 68 -32.06 43.59 -38.63
CA PRO A 68 -31.04 44.62 -38.84
C PRO A 68 -29.75 44.05 -39.44
N ARG A 69 -29.40 44.65 -40.57
CA ARG A 69 -28.08 44.92 -41.18
C ARG A 69 -26.84 44.35 -40.47
N ARG A 70 -26.13 43.46 -41.18
CA ARG A 70 -24.78 42.96 -40.86
C ARG A 70 -23.73 44.06 -40.98
N THR A 71 -22.96 44.30 -39.93
CA THR A 71 -21.62 44.90 -39.99
C THR A 71 -20.59 43.80 -40.30
N PRO A 72 -19.54 44.06 -41.11
CA PRO A 72 -18.50 43.09 -41.34
C PRO A 72 -17.56 43.04 -40.13
N VAL A 73 -17.53 41.92 -39.41
CA VAL A 73 -16.49 41.64 -38.41
C VAL A 73 -15.26 41.15 -39.15
N GLN A 74 -14.16 41.88 -38.96
CA GLN A 74 -12.83 41.60 -39.48
C GLN A 74 -12.31 40.27 -38.94
N LYS A 75 -11.84 39.39 -39.84
CA LYS A 75 -11.24 38.09 -39.52
C LYS A 75 -9.90 38.30 -38.79
N PRO A 76 -9.72 37.78 -37.56
CA PRO A 76 -8.40 37.76 -36.92
C PRO A 76 -7.46 36.80 -37.68
N PRO A 77 -6.15 37.05 -37.70
CA PRO A 77 -5.20 36.17 -38.36
C PRO A 77 -5.22 34.79 -37.69
N ALA A 78 -5.21 33.74 -38.51
CA ALA A 78 -5.11 32.37 -38.04
C ALA A 78 -3.73 32.18 -37.39
N ILE A 79 -3.70 32.11 -36.06
CA ILE A 79 -2.56 31.61 -35.31
C ILE A 79 -2.58 30.10 -35.57
N SER A 80 -1.61 29.64 -36.36
CA SER A 80 -1.36 28.21 -36.55
C SER A 80 -0.84 27.65 -35.23
N THR A 81 -1.76 27.22 -34.35
CA THR A 81 -1.42 26.44 -33.18
C THR A 81 -0.88 25.10 -33.67
N ALA A 82 0.45 24.97 -33.71
CA ALA A 82 1.09 23.68 -33.89
C ALA A 82 0.51 22.74 -32.83
N ALA A 83 -0.13 21.66 -33.28
CA ALA A 83 -0.63 20.62 -32.41
C ALA A 83 0.53 20.13 -31.53
N PRO A 84 0.34 19.96 -30.21
CA PRO A 84 1.36 19.35 -29.37
C PRO A 84 1.67 17.98 -29.94
N ALA A 85 2.95 17.66 -30.14
CA ALA A 85 3.36 16.29 -30.44
C ALA A 85 2.73 15.35 -29.40
N PRO A 86 2.25 14.15 -29.78
CA PRO A 86 1.69 13.21 -28.82
C PRO A 86 2.77 12.96 -27.76
N ALA A 87 2.45 13.29 -26.51
CA ALA A 87 3.30 12.93 -25.39
C ALA A 87 3.50 11.41 -25.46
N ALA A 88 4.75 10.97 -25.60
CA ALA A 88 5.06 9.56 -25.61
C ALA A 88 4.50 8.94 -24.32
N THR A 89 3.66 7.90 -24.45
CA THR A 89 3.16 7.18 -23.30
C THR A 89 4.36 6.69 -22.49
N PRO A 90 4.47 7.04 -21.19
CA PRO A 90 5.62 6.64 -20.39
C PRO A 90 5.75 5.12 -20.41
N VAL A 91 6.86 4.62 -20.96
CA VAL A 91 7.13 3.18 -21.01
C VAL A 91 7.53 2.76 -19.61
N PHE A 92 6.71 1.91 -19.01
CA PHE A 92 6.98 1.33 -17.70
C PHE A 92 8.33 0.59 -17.70
N LYS A 93 9.19 0.89 -16.72
CA LYS A 93 10.50 0.27 -16.54
C LYS A 93 10.58 -0.39 -15.16
N PRO A 94 10.35 -1.71 -15.05
CA PRO A 94 10.45 -2.38 -13.76
C PRO A 94 11.92 -2.43 -13.29
N PRO A 95 12.19 -2.33 -11.98
CA PRO A 95 13.55 -2.34 -11.44
C PRO A 95 14.33 -3.62 -11.78
N PRO A 96 15.68 -3.56 -11.95
CA PRO A 96 16.53 -4.74 -12.12
C PRO A 96 16.27 -5.79 -11.02
N THR A 97 16.46 -7.07 -11.34
CA THR A 97 16.48 -8.15 -10.33
C THR A 97 17.53 -7.80 -9.28
N LEU A 98 17.17 -7.92 -8.00
CA LEU A 98 18.03 -7.48 -6.89
C LEU A 98 17.83 -8.34 -5.65
N HIS A 99 18.88 -8.44 -4.85
CA HIS A 99 18.87 -8.99 -3.51
C HIS A 99 19.54 -7.99 -2.56
N TRP A 100 18.77 -7.30 -1.72
CA TRP A 100 19.28 -6.24 -0.85
C TRP A 100 19.16 -6.61 0.63
N LEU A 101 20.20 -6.31 1.39
CA LEU A 101 20.21 -6.39 2.84
C LEU A 101 20.09 -4.97 3.41
N TYR A 102 19.17 -4.80 4.34
CA TYR A 102 18.94 -3.57 5.09
C TYR A 102 19.24 -3.78 6.56
N ARG A 103 19.75 -2.73 7.20
CA ARG A 103 19.64 -2.56 8.65
C ARG A 103 18.21 -2.21 8.99
N LEU A 104 17.56 -3.01 9.84
CA LEU A 104 16.24 -2.73 10.39
C LEU A 104 16.40 -2.11 11.78
N ARG A 105 15.73 -1.00 12.05
CA ARG A 105 15.63 -0.42 13.40
C ARG A 105 14.18 -0.39 13.81
N GLN A 106 13.83 -0.89 14.99
CA GLN A 106 12.47 -0.86 15.51
C GLN A 106 12.51 -0.49 17.00
N GLY A 107 12.10 0.74 17.32
CA GLY A 107 12.38 1.31 18.65
C GLY A 107 13.89 1.34 18.90
N ASP A 108 14.32 0.73 20.01
CA ASP A 108 15.73 0.62 20.40
C ASP A 108 16.40 -0.69 19.92
N GLU A 109 15.67 -1.55 19.20
CA GLU A 109 16.19 -2.81 18.65
C GLU A 109 16.75 -2.60 17.24
N ASP A 110 17.99 -3.05 17.00
CA ASP A 110 18.57 -3.18 15.67
C ASP A 110 18.50 -4.64 15.20
N GLY A 111 18.15 -4.85 13.93
CA GLY A 111 18.03 -6.14 13.27
C GLY A 111 18.33 -6.04 11.78
N ALA A 112 17.81 -6.99 11.01
CA ALA A 112 18.08 -7.09 9.57
C ALA A 112 16.80 -7.28 8.77
N ALA A 113 16.82 -6.82 7.52
CA ALA A 113 15.80 -7.15 6.54
C ALA A 113 16.44 -7.54 5.20
N ARG A 114 15.89 -8.56 4.53
CA ARG A 114 16.32 -9.01 3.21
C ARG A 114 15.18 -8.81 2.22
N LEU A 115 15.41 -7.98 1.20
CA LEU A 115 14.51 -7.80 0.07
C LEU A 115 15.05 -8.60 -1.11
N GLN A 116 14.25 -9.51 -1.62
CA GLN A 116 14.51 -10.23 -2.87
C GLN A 116 13.47 -9.79 -3.89
N TRP A 117 13.92 -9.35 -5.06
CA TRP A 117 13.05 -9.00 -6.18
C TRP A 117 13.59 -9.66 -7.43
N GLN A 118 12.74 -10.43 -8.09
CA GLN A 118 13.02 -11.13 -9.33
C GLN A 118 11.93 -10.80 -10.33
N ARG A 119 12.31 -10.63 -11.59
CA ARG A 119 11.35 -10.45 -12.69
C ARG A 119 11.79 -11.17 -13.95
N ASN A 120 10.80 -11.60 -14.71
CA ASN A 120 10.92 -11.94 -16.12
C ASN A 120 10.09 -10.91 -16.93
N PRO A 121 9.96 -11.05 -18.26
CA PRO A 121 9.19 -10.09 -19.06
C PRO A 121 7.73 -9.91 -18.65
N ASP A 122 7.08 -10.95 -18.11
CA ASP A 122 5.64 -10.96 -17.88
C ASP A 122 5.24 -10.95 -16.40
N GLN A 123 6.15 -11.36 -15.52
CA GLN A 123 5.89 -11.64 -14.11
C GLN A 123 7.03 -11.18 -13.19
N TYR A 124 6.66 -10.95 -11.93
CA TYR A 124 7.59 -10.65 -10.85
C TYR A 124 7.30 -11.46 -9.59
N GLN A 125 8.33 -11.56 -8.74
CA GLN A 125 8.24 -12.03 -7.37
C GLN A 125 9.06 -11.12 -6.46
N ALA A 126 8.44 -10.67 -5.37
CA ALA A 126 9.07 -9.88 -4.31
C ALA A 126 8.92 -10.60 -2.98
N ARG A 127 9.97 -10.63 -2.17
CA ARG A 127 9.97 -11.17 -0.81
C ARG A 127 10.75 -10.27 0.12
N LEU A 128 10.14 -9.87 1.23
CA LEU A 128 10.77 -9.10 2.30
C LEU A 128 10.75 -9.92 3.60
N GLU A 129 11.92 -10.36 4.02
CA GLU A 129 12.12 -11.03 5.29
C GLU A 129 12.73 -10.06 6.30
N ARG A 130 12.31 -10.15 7.56
CA ARG A 130 12.74 -9.23 8.63
C ARG A 130 12.98 -10.01 9.91
N GLU A 131 14.01 -9.62 10.63
CA GLU A 131 14.38 -10.24 11.89
C GLU A 131 14.91 -9.20 12.88
N LEU A 132 14.55 -9.37 14.14
CA LEU A 132 15.11 -8.69 15.30
C LEU A 132 15.85 -9.72 16.17
N PRO A 133 16.66 -9.31 17.15
CA PRO A 133 17.42 -10.23 17.99
C PRO A 133 16.52 -11.32 18.62
N GLY A 134 16.77 -12.58 18.25
CA GLY A 134 16.00 -13.73 18.73
C GLY A 134 14.55 -13.84 18.22
N ARG A 135 14.13 -13.01 17.24
CA ARG A 135 12.75 -12.94 16.76
C ARG A 135 12.64 -12.67 15.26
N ALA A 136 12.26 -13.69 14.50
CA ALA A 136 11.79 -13.50 13.13
C ALA A 136 10.44 -12.77 13.10
N LEU A 137 10.35 -11.71 12.30
CA LEU A 137 9.10 -11.00 12.03
C LEU A 137 8.36 -11.65 10.85
N PRO A 138 7.06 -11.35 10.65
CA PRO A 138 6.34 -11.88 9.50
C PRO A 138 7.01 -11.46 8.18
N ALA A 139 7.27 -12.44 7.32
CA ALA A 139 7.77 -12.24 5.98
C ALA A 139 6.62 -11.79 5.07
N TRP A 140 6.90 -10.87 4.17
CA TRP A 140 5.96 -10.41 3.16
C TRP A 140 6.38 -10.92 1.80
N SER A 141 5.41 -11.32 1.00
CA SER A 141 5.61 -11.71 -0.39
C SER A 141 4.55 -11.08 -1.27
N SER A 142 4.98 -10.64 -2.45
CA SER A 142 4.11 -10.12 -3.51
C SER A 142 4.51 -10.78 -4.82
N ARG A 143 3.53 -11.19 -5.61
CA ARG A 143 3.74 -11.68 -6.97
C ARG A 143 2.66 -11.17 -7.89
N GLY A 144 2.99 -11.04 -9.15
CA GLY A 144 2.05 -10.61 -10.18
C GLY A 144 2.74 -10.36 -11.50
N GLY A 145 2.08 -9.60 -12.37
CA GLY A 145 2.58 -9.22 -13.68
C GLY A 145 2.80 -7.72 -13.82
N PHE A 146 2.71 -7.26 -15.06
CA PHE A 146 2.79 -5.85 -15.42
C PHE A 146 1.59 -5.46 -16.29
N ASP A 147 1.06 -4.26 -16.07
CA ASP A 147 -0.01 -3.69 -16.89
C ASP A 147 0.30 -2.22 -17.24
N ALA A 148 -0.65 -1.54 -17.88
CA ALA A 148 -0.48 -0.14 -18.29
C ALA A 148 -0.22 0.82 -17.12
N ALA A 149 -0.58 0.45 -15.89
CA ALA A 149 -0.31 1.22 -14.68
C ALA A 149 1.04 0.84 -14.02
N GLY A 150 1.71 -0.22 -14.47
CA GLY A 150 3.01 -0.67 -13.97
C GLY A 150 2.96 -2.04 -13.31
N LEU A 151 3.47 -2.17 -12.09
CA LEU A 151 3.35 -3.42 -11.33
C LEU A 151 1.87 -3.75 -11.11
N ALA A 152 1.51 -4.98 -11.43
CA ALA A 152 0.16 -5.50 -11.34
C ALA A 152 0.13 -6.70 -10.37
N PRO A 153 0.11 -6.48 -9.04
CA PRO A 153 0.10 -7.57 -8.07
C PRO A 153 -1.12 -8.45 -8.27
N GLU A 154 -0.93 -9.77 -8.21
CA GLU A 154 -1.99 -10.78 -8.25
C GLU A 154 -2.23 -11.36 -6.86
N ARG A 155 -1.16 -11.49 -6.06
CA ARG A 155 -1.24 -11.99 -4.70
C ARG A 155 -0.18 -11.37 -3.80
N PHE A 156 -0.64 -10.91 -2.64
CA PHE A 156 0.19 -10.63 -1.48
C PHE A 156 -0.03 -11.71 -0.42
N ALA A 157 1.04 -12.08 0.30
CA ALA A 157 0.94 -12.96 1.46
C ALA A 157 1.89 -12.55 2.58
N GLU A 158 1.37 -12.57 3.81
CA GLU A 158 2.14 -12.47 5.06
C GLU A 158 2.32 -13.86 5.67
N GLN A 159 3.57 -14.26 5.90
CA GLN A 159 3.97 -15.58 6.38
C GLN A 159 4.70 -15.50 7.70
N ARG A 160 4.49 -16.48 8.59
CA ARG A 160 5.28 -16.66 9.81
C ARG A 160 5.83 -18.09 9.83
N GLY A 161 7.13 -18.21 9.62
CA GLY A 161 7.74 -19.50 9.29
C GLY A 161 7.15 -20.04 7.97
N GLU A 162 6.77 -21.31 7.95
CA GLU A 162 6.16 -21.95 6.76
C GLU A 162 4.65 -21.69 6.63
N ARG A 163 4.03 -21.00 7.60
CA ARG A 163 2.57 -20.81 7.63
C ARG A 163 2.19 -19.45 7.06
N GLU A 164 1.35 -19.45 6.03
CA GLU A 164 0.66 -18.25 5.56
C GLU A 164 -0.41 -17.83 6.59
N ARG A 165 -0.39 -16.56 6.99
CA ARG A 165 -1.29 -16.00 8.00
C ARG A 165 -2.39 -15.16 7.35
N GLN A 166 -2.03 -14.35 6.38
CA GLN A 166 -2.92 -13.46 5.66
C GLN A 166 -2.51 -13.38 4.20
N ALA A 167 -3.49 -13.19 3.31
CA ALA A 167 -3.28 -13.00 1.90
C ALA A 167 -4.31 -12.04 1.32
N ILE A 168 -3.90 -11.31 0.29
CA ILE A 168 -4.74 -10.44 -0.53
C ILE A 168 -4.63 -10.96 -1.96
N ASN A 169 -5.76 -11.19 -2.62
CA ASN A 169 -5.79 -11.64 -4.01
C ASN A 169 -6.44 -10.54 -4.87
N PHE A 170 -5.72 -10.14 -5.91
CA PHE A 170 -6.11 -9.12 -6.87
C PHE A 170 -6.59 -9.83 -8.14
N ARG A 171 -7.89 -10.06 -8.20
CA ARG A 171 -8.59 -10.80 -9.24
C ARG A 171 -8.91 -9.88 -10.42
N ARG A 172 -7.91 -9.66 -11.30
CA ARG A 172 -8.00 -8.69 -12.40
C ARG A 172 -9.13 -8.96 -13.38
N GLU A 173 -9.28 -10.21 -13.80
CA GLU A 173 -10.35 -10.63 -14.72
C GLU A 173 -11.74 -10.33 -14.16
N GLN A 174 -11.89 -10.39 -12.83
CA GLN A 174 -13.15 -10.09 -12.15
C GLN A 174 -13.25 -8.64 -11.64
N GLY A 175 -12.18 -7.84 -11.75
CA GLY A 175 -12.13 -6.47 -11.23
C GLY A 175 -12.26 -6.37 -9.70
N LEU A 176 -11.78 -7.36 -8.94
CA LEU A 176 -11.99 -7.46 -7.49
C LEU A 176 -10.71 -7.70 -6.68
N ILE A 177 -10.70 -7.21 -5.44
CA ILE A 177 -9.75 -7.55 -4.39
C ILE A 177 -10.45 -8.39 -3.35
N SER A 178 -9.83 -9.48 -2.89
CA SER A 178 -10.33 -10.33 -1.82
C SER A 178 -9.26 -10.64 -0.79
N PHE A 179 -9.69 -10.96 0.44
CA PHE A 179 -8.81 -11.11 1.58
C PHE A 179 -8.99 -12.50 2.19
N SER A 180 -7.92 -13.16 2.62
CA SER A 180 -8.05 -14.45 3.31
C SER A 180 -8.55 -14.30 4.75
N ALA A 181 -8.31 -13.14 5.37
CA ALA A 181 -8.67 -12.86 6.76
C ALA A 181 -10.09 -12.30 6.94
N SER A 182 -10.82 -12.02 5.86
CA SER A 182 -12.20 -11.51 5.92
C SER A 182 -13.01 -11.89 4.69
N ARG A 183 -14.34 -11.73 4.74
CA ARG A 183 -15.22 -11.91 3.57
C ARG A 183 -15.34 -10.64 2.71
N ALA A 184 -14.58 -9.59 3.02
CA ALA A 184 -14.63 -8.33 2.29
C ALA A 184 -14.21 -8.56 0.83
N GLN A 185 -14.91 -7.87 -0.08
CA GLN A 185 -14.53 -7.75 -1.47
C GLN A 185 -14.59 -6.29 -1.85
N LEU A 186 -13.53 -5.80 -2.48
CA LEU A 186 -13.42 -4.42 -2.92
C LEU A 186 -13.27 -4.38 -4.44
N ALA A 187 -13.70 -3.30 -5.07
CA ALA A 187 -13.37 -3.05 -6.47
C ALA A 187 -11.84 -2.94 -6.62
N LEU A 188 -11.32 -3.43 -7.75
CA LEU A 188 -9.90 -3.31 -8.11
C LEU A 188 -9.69 -2.10 -9.03
N PRO A 189 -9.28 -0.93 -8.51
CA PRO A 189 -8.92 0.18 -9.38
C PRO A 189 -7.60 -0.10 -10.12
N PRO A 190 -7.37 0.55 -11.28
CA PRO A 190 -6.08 0.51 -11.96
C PRO A 190 -4.93 0.92 -11.03
N GLY A 191 -3.77 0.28 -11.18
CA GLY A 191 -2.59 0.60 -10.39
C GLY A 191 -2.65 0.19 -8.92
N ALA A 192 -3.68 -0.56 -8.49
CA ALA A 192 -3.78 -1.04 -7.11
C ALA A 192 -2.55 -1.89 -6.71
N GLN A 193 -1.97 -1.56 -5.56
CA GLN A 193 -0.77 -2.18 -4.99
C GLN A 193 -1.09 -2.91 -3.68
N ASP A 194 -0.15 -3.77 -3.26
CA ASP A 194 -0.13 -4.36 -1.92
C ASP A 194 0.93 -3.69 -1.01
N ARG A 195 1.11 -4.23 0.20
CA ARG A 195 2.01 -3.68 1.23
C ARG A 195 3.51 -3.81 0.92
N LEU A 196 3.90 -4.52 -0.14
CA LEU A 196 5.29 -4.70 -0.57
C LEU A 196 5.55 -4.08 -1.96
N SER A 197 4.70 -4.38 -2.94
CA SER A 197 4.83 -3.93 -4.33
C SER A 197 4.86 -2.41 -4.50
N TRP A 198 4.18 -1.64 -3.64
CA TRP A 198 4.16 -0.17 -3.74
C TRP A 198 5.57 0.45 -3.73
N MET A 199 6.53 -0.15 -3.01
CA MET A 199 7.92 0.33 -2.95
C MET A 199 8.60 0.27 -4.32
N LEU A 200 8.33 -0.79 -5.06
CA LEU A 200 8.91 -1.06 -6.37
C LEU A 200 8.14 -0.32 -7.47
N GLN A 201 6.84 -0.12 -7.26
CA GLN A 201 6.00 0.71 -8.11
C GLN A 201 6.43 2.18 -8.10
N LEU A 202 6.79 2.75 -6.94
CA LEU A 202 7.32 4.12 -6.89
C LEU A 202 8.56 4.28 -7.75
N ALA A 203 9.52 3.36 -7.63
CA ALA A 203 10.74 3.36 -8.44
C ALA A 203 10.41 3.32 -9.93
N ALA A 204 9.51 2.43 -10.33
CA ALA A 204 9.12 2.28 -11.74
C ALA A 204 8.37 3.50 -12.31
N LEU A 205 7.51 4.14 -11.52
CA LEU A 205 6.83 5.38 -11.92
C LEU A 205 7.82 6.53 -12.11
N LEU A 206 8.76 6.68 -11.18
CA LEU A 206 9.79 7.72 -11.27
C LEU A 206 10.73 7.48 -12.45
N GLU A 207 11.09 6.22 -12.74
CA GLU A 207 11.85 5.86 -13.93
C GLU A 207 11.10 6.20 -15.24
N ALA A 208 9.79 6.01 -15.25
CA ALA A 208 8.95 6.25 -16.42
C ALA A 208 8.64 7.74 -16.67
N ASP A 209 8.55 8.57 -15.63
CA ASP A 209 8.21 9.99 -15.76
C ASP A 209 9.14 10.89 -14.91
N ALA A 210 9.95 11.69 -15.60
CA ALA A 210 10.87 12.64 -14.97
C ALA A 210 10.16 13.83 -14.29
N ALA A 211 8.92 14.16 -14.68
CA ALA A 211 8.14 15.21 -14.04
C ALA A 211 7.76 14.82 -12.59
N LEU A 212 7.60 13.52 -12.32
CA LEU A 212 7.34 13.00 -10.98
C LEU A 212 8.54 13.10 -10.03
N ARG A 213 9.70 13.58 -10.49
CA ARG A 213 10.93 13.73 -9.69
C ARG A 213 11.14 15.15 -9.16
N GLN A 214 10.22 16.07 -9.47
CA GLN A 214 10.30 17.46 -9.06
C GLN A 214 9.73 17.64 -7.66
N PRO A 215 10.36 18.45 -6.79
CA PRO A 215 9.77 18.81 -5.50
C PRO A 215 8.36 19.37 -5.67
N GLY A 216 7.45 18.97 -4.78
CA GLY A 216 6.03 19.30 -4.82
C GLY A 216 5.18 18.41 -5.74
N ALA A 217 5.79 17.56 -6.58
CA ALA A 217 5.04 16.54 -7.33
C ALA A 217 4.35 15.56 -6.38
N ARG A 218 3.21 15.00 -6.82
CA ARG A 218 2.42 14.06 -6.02
C ARG A 218 2.19 12.76 -6.79
N LEU A 219 2.39 11.64 -6.11
CA LEU A 219 2.11 10.30 -6.63
C LEU A 219 0.97 9.71 -5.80
N SER A 220 -0.06 9.17 -6.47
CA SER A 220 -1.20 8.53 -5.83
C SER A 220 -1.23 7.05 -6.16
N LEU A 221 -1.39 6.20 -5.15
CA LEU A 221 -1.40 4.74 -5.27
C LEU A 221 -2.54 4.15 -4.43
N PRO A 222 -3.49 3.41 -5.00
CA PRO A 222 -4.44 2.63 -4.22
C PRO A 222 -3.69 1.46 -3.56
N VAL A 223 -3.58 1.43 -2.23
CA VAL A 223 -2.86 0.36 -1.51
C VAL A 223 -3.82 -0.47 -0.68
N ALA A 224 -3.90 -1.76 -1.00
CA ALA A 224 -4.68 -2.72 -0.24
C ALA A 224 -3.96 -3.11 1.05
N GLY A 225 -4.69 -3.08 2.15
CA GLY A 225 -4.19 -3.48 3.46
C GLY A 225 -4.82 -4.76 4.00
N GLN A 226 -4.19 -5.32 5.02
CA GLN A 226 -4.45 -6.70 5.44
C GLN A 226 -5.78 -6.89 6.19
N ARG A 227 -6.46 -5.80 6.57
CA ARG A 227 -7.73 -5.80 7.32
C ARG A 227 -8.94 -5.55 6.42
N GLY A 228 -8.79 -5.66 5.11
CA GLY A 228 -9.88 -5.44 4.16
C GLY A 228 -10.08 -3.98 3.78
N GLU A 229 -9.04 -3.15 3.93
CA GLU A 229 -9.01 -1.76 3.51
C GLU A 229 -8.33 -1.58 2.15
N LEU A 230 -8.76 -0.56 1.40
CA LEU A 230 -8.09 -0.05 0.21
C LEU A 230 -8.04 1.46 0.35
N ASN A 231 -6.84 1.99 0.56
CA ASN A 231 -6.64 3.41 0.84
C ASN A 231 -5.83 4.05 -0.28
N GLU A 232 -6.21 5.25 -0.70
CA GLU A 232 -5.41 6.06 -1.62
C GLU A 232 -4.21 6.63 -0.85
N TRP A 233 -3.01 6.16 -1.20
CA TRP A 233 -1.76 6.65 -0.64
C TRP A 233 -1.22 7.78 -1.51
N GLN A 234 -1.09 8.97 -0.93
CA GLN A 234 -0.54 10.14 -1.60
C GLN A 234 0.87 10.42 -1.08
N PHE A 235 1.86 10.32 -1.96
CA PHE A 235 3.24 10.69 -1.69
C PHE A 235 3.53 12.06 -2.29
N GLU A 236 4.03 12.96 -1.47
CA GLU A 236 4.62 14.24 -1.89
C GLU A 236 6.13 14.07 -2.06
N VAL A 237 6.64 14.54 -3.20
CA VAL A 237 8.08 14.60 -3.47
C VAL A 237 8.64 15.83 -2.79
N LEU A 238 9.65 15.62 -1.96
CA LEU A 238 10.37 16.66 -1.23
C LEU A 238 11.69 16.98 -1.92
N GLU A 239 12.45 17.87 -1.30
CA GLU A 239 13.81 18.19 -1.73
C GLU A 239 14.73 16.97 -1.71
N ARG A 240 15.73 17.00 -2.57
CA ARG A 240 16.78 15.97 -2.60
C ARG A 240 17.69 16.12 -1.38
N GLU A 241 18.15 14.99 -0.86
CA GLU A 241 18.93 14.93 0.37
C GLU A 241 20.17 14.05 0.16
N ASP A 242 21.33 14.52 0.60
CA ASP A 242 22.53 13.68 0.70
C ASP A 242 22.45 12.83 1.96
N LEU A 243 22.69 11.53 1.82
CA LEU A 243 22.57 10.56 2.91
C LEU A 243 23.90 9.87 3.17
N THR A 244 24.14 9.54 4.44
CA THR A 244 25.20 8.61 4.85
C THR A 244 24.53 7.37 5.41
N LEU A 245 24.52 6.28 4.64
CA LEU A 245 23.92 5.00 5.02
C LEU A 245 25.00 3.93 5.22
N PRO A 246 24.68 2.76 5.82
CA PRO A 246 25.67 1.71 5.99
C PRO A 246 26.27 1.17 4.67
N VAL A 247 25.54 1.25 3.55
CA VAL A 247 26.05 0.93 2.21
C VAL A 247 27.05 1.96 1.65
N GLY A 248 27.16 3.14 2.29
CA GLY A 248 27.99 4.25 1.85
C GLY A 248 27.23 5.56 1.66
N PRO A 249 27.92 6.63 1.20
CA PRO A 249 27.28 7.90 0.88
C PRO A 249 26.38 7.79 -0.35
N ILE A 250 25.24 8.47 -0.30
CA ILE A 250 24.27 8.56 -1.41
C ILE A 250 24.03 10.05 -1.68
N SER A 251 24.29 10.47 -2.91
CA SER A 251 24.10 11.85 -3.32
C SER A 251 22.71 12.08 -3.89
N ALA A 252 22.10 13.19 -3.50
CA ALA A 252 20.84 13.69 -4.05
C ALA A 252 19.69 12.66 -4.05
N ALA A 253 19.55 11.89 -2.96
CA ALA A 253 18.45 10.95 -2.78
C ALA A 253 17.11 11.70 -2.80
N LEU A 254 16.15 11.21 -3.58
CA LEU A 254 14.82 11.80 -3.69
C LEU A 254 13.97 11.33 -2.52
N ARG A 255 13.56 12.28 -1.66
CA ARG A 255 12.71 11.97 -0.50
C ARG A 255 11.25 12.12 -0.85
N LEU A 256 10.45 11.09 -0.61
CA LEU A 256 9.00 11.11 -0.73
C LEU A 256 8.37 10.93 0.65
N ARG A 257 7.26 11.62 0.90
CA ARG A 257 6.53 11.56 2.15
C ARG A 257 5.05 11.36 1.93
N ARG A 258 4.47 10.44 2.67
CA ARG A 258 3.02 10.25 2.84
C ARG A 258 2.64 10.54 4.28
N GLU A 259 1.73 11.47 4.50
CA GLU A 259 1.17 11.72 5.83
C GLU A 259 0.13 10.64 6.21
N ALA A 260 -0.02 10.40 7.51
CA ALA A 260 -1.06 9.51 8.01
C ALA A 260 -2.44 10.15 7.85
N LEU A 261 -3.44 9.38 7.42
CA LEU A 261 -4.83 9.81 7.31
C LEU A 261 -5.61 9.68 8.63
N GLY A 262 -5.03 9.03 9.64
CA GLY A 262 -5.66 8.80 10.93
C GLY A 262 -4.77 8.00 11.89
N PRO A 263 -5.23 7.74 13.12
CA PRO A 263 -4.41 7.15 14.19
C PRO A 263 -3.97 5.70 13.93
N TYR A 264 -4.66 5.00 13.03
CA TYR A 264 -4.35 3.61 12.64
C TYR A 264 -3.63 3.53 11.29
N ASP A 265 -3.25 4.67 10.73
CA ASP A 265 -2.56 4.78 9.47
C ASP A 265 -1.13 5.27 9.69
N ALA A 266 -0.18 4.72 8.94
CA ALA A 266 1.23 5.03 9.15
C ALA A 266 1.64 6.23 8.29
N ARG A 267 2.33 7.19 8.89
CA ARG A 267 3.16 8.12 8.13
C ARG A 267 4.34 7.35 7.55
N ILE A 268 4.66 7.63 6.29
CA ILE A 268 5.73 6.96 5.56
C ILE A 268 6.65 8.01 4.97
N GLU A 269 7.95 7.82 5.15
CA GLU A 269 8.97 8.58 4.46
C GLU A 269 9.94 7.60 3.80
N VAL A 270 10.23 7.83 2.53
CA VAL A 270 11.08 6.95 1.73
C VAL A 270 12.09 7.79 0.97
N TRP A 271 13.34 7.35 0.96
CA TRP A 271 14.40 7.98 0.18
C TRP A 271 14.82 7.03 -0.93
N LEU A 272 14.82 7.56 -2.14
CA LEU A 272 15.01 6.83 -3.39
C LEU A 272 16.30 7.29 -4.05
N ASP A 273 17.17 6.37 -4.42
CA ASP A 273 18.47 6.73 -4.98
C ASP A 273 18.44 6.74 -6.53
N PRO A 274 18.68 7.89 -7.19
CA PRO A 274 18.75 7.96 -8.65
C PRO A 274 19.78 7.02 -9.27
N ALA A 275 20.90 6.76 -8.58
CA ALA A 275 21.95 5.86 -9.08
C ALA A 275 21.53 4.37 -9.02
N ARG A 276 20.48 4.06 -8.26
CA ARG A 276 19.92 2.72 -8.09
C ARG A 276 18.49 2.66 -8.61
N HIS A 277 18.22 3.28 -9.76
CA HIS A 277 16.91 3.23 -10.40
C HIS A 277 15.74 3.73 -9.54
N TYR A 278 16.01 4.73 -8.69
CA TYR A 278 15.04 5.24 -7.71
C TYR A 278 14.47 4.16 -6.77
N LEU A 279 15.24 3.11 -6.49
CA LEU A 279 14.87 2.12 -5.49
C LEU A 279 15.02 2.67 -4.06
N PRO A 280 14.20 2.20 -3.10
CA PRO A 280 14.27 2.64 -1.71
C PRO A 280 15.57 2.27 -1.02
N VAL A 281 16.40 3.26 -0.72
CA VAL A 281 17.63 3.08 0.06
C VAL A 281 17.42 3.35 1.55
N ARG A 282 16.37 4.09 1.90
CA ARG A 282 15.91 4.29 3.28
C ARG A 282 14.39 4.34 3.30
N LEU A 283 13.78 3.74 4.32
CA LEU A 283 12.34 3.74 4.51
C LEU A 283 12.02 3.87 6.00
N ARG A 284 11.17 4.83 6.36
CA ARG A 284 10.71 5.05 7.73
C ARG A 284 9.19 4.98 7.79
N HIS A 285 8.69 4.12 8.68
CA HIS A 285 7.28 4.05 9.03
C HIS A 285 7.07 4.56 10.45
N SER A 286 6.01 5.34 10.65
CA SER A 286 5.61 5.86 11.96
C SER A 286 4.10 5.74 12.13
N LEU A 287 3.68 4.87 13.05
CA LEU A 287 2.29 4.68 13.44
C LEU A 287 2.08 5.28 14.84
N GLY A 288 1.40 6.43 14.89
CA GLY A 288 1.36 7.25 16.09
C GLY A 288 2.76 7.65 16.58
N GLU A 289 2.88 7.97 17.87
CA GLU A 289 4.14 8.45 18.46
C GLU A 289 5.15 7.33 18.78
N THR A 290 4.64 6.12 19.03
CA THR A 290 5.42 5.05 19.69
C THR A 290 5.87 3.94 18.75
N GLN A 291 5.12 3.65 17.68
CA GLN A 291 5.46 2.56 16.78
C GLN A 291 6.20 3.08 15.57
N ARG A 292 7.53 2.94 15.61
CA ARG A 292 8.42 3.38 14.53
C ARG A 292 9.36 2.25 14.13
N TRP A 293 9.51 2.08 12.82
CA TRP A 293 10.56 1.24 12.29
C TRP A 293 11.17 1.85 11.03
N GLU A 294 12.42 1.51 10.79
CA GLU A 294 13.24 2.08 9.74
C GLU A 294 14.07 0.98 9.06
N LEU A 295 14.19 1.08 7.74
CA LEU A 295 15.12 0.29 6.94
C LEU A 295 16.15 1.24 6.33
N GLU A 296 17.42 0.85 6.39
CA GLU A 296 18.52 1.55 5.73
C GLU A 296 19.35 0.54 4.95
N LEU A 297 19.60 0.82 3.67
CA LEU A 297 20.35 -0.08 2.80
C LEU A 297 21.75 -0.29 3.38
N GLN A 298 22.09 -1.56 3.58
CA GLN A 298 23.35 -1.98 4.17
C GLN A 298 24.25 -2.64 3.14
N GLN A 299 23.70 -3.50 2.28
CA GLN A 299 24.48 -4.20 1.29
C GLN A 299 23.61 -4.60 0.09
N GLU A 300 24.20 -4.50 -1.10
CA GLU A 300 23.67 -5.10 -2.32
C GLU A 300 24.32 -6.46 -2.50
N LEU A 301 23.52 -7.51 -2.45
CA LEU A 301 23.97 -8.87 -2.69
C LEU A 301 23.88 -9.14 -4.19
N TRP A 302 25.01 -9.50 -4.77
CA TRP A 302 25.04 -9.96 -6.15
C TRP A 302 24.32 -11.31 -6.21
N SER A 303 23.40 -11.44 -7.17
CA SER A 303 22.92 -12.76 -7.57
C SER A 303 24.12 -13.49 -8.15
N ASN A 304 24.75 -14.37 -7.36
CA ASN A 304 25.55 -15.44 -7.95
C ASN A 304 24.57 -16.31 -8.72
N GLU A 305 24.32 -15.99 -10.00
CA GLU A 305 23.84 -17.01 -10.92
C GLU A 305 25.04 -17.83 -11.40
N PRO A 306 24.90 -19.17 -11.49
CA PRO A 306 25.92 -20.07 -12.01
C PRO A 306 26.22 -19.83 -13.50
#